data_AF-A0A7D5MJP2-F1
#
_entry.id   AF-A0A7D5MJP2-F1
#
_cell.length_a   1.000
_cell.length_b   1.000
_cell.length_c   1.000
_cell.angle_alpha   90.00
_cell.angle_beta   90.00
_cell.angle_gamma   90.00
#
_symmetry.space_group_name_H-M   'P 1'
#
loop_
_entity.id
_entity.type
_entity.pdbx_description
1 polymer ?
#
loop_
_entity_poly.entity_id
_entity_poly.type
_entity_poly.pdbx_seq_one_letter_code
_entity_poly.pdbx_strand_id
1 'polypeptide(L)'
;MKQLIFLSLIASGISFKSMAQDSDIFPRGEKAANVHHVGNVWLNELSPANKVFTYSTAVATFDAGARLDWHSHPGGQILLITQGIGYYQERGQAKQIVRKGDVIKCQPGVEHWHGATPESGVTYVATSPAQNGKTVWLKRVTDEEYGSGTSTTSSSSAIGTTLEQEVLALSKDKWTWMADKNVDKLNDLFDDQSVFVHMGGSWGKAQELEVIRSGGIHYKRADVHEASVQIIGNTAIVLNRITLLAVVGGNEVTNPFIVTEVYTKENLPAGQAGGKWKMGSLSFTRTMGPGNDQPRR
;
A
#
# COMPACT_ATOMS: atom_id res chain seq x y z
N MET A 1 -9.90 -33.49 -66.61
CA MET A 1 -9.07 -32.93 -65.51
C MET A 1 -9.94 -32.81 -64.28
N LYS A 2 -9.59 -33.52 -63.19
CA LYS A 2 -10.35 -33.59 -61.93
C LYS A 2 -10.13 -32.29 -61.14
N GLN A 3 -11.19 -31.61 -60.72
CA GLN A 3 -11.10 -30.57 -59.68
C GLN A 3 -11.55 -31.15 -58.34
N LEU A 4 -10.60 -31.23 -57.39
CA LEU A 4 -10.85 -31.53 -55.98
C LEU A 4 -11.42 -30.27 -55.31
N ILE A 5 -12.57 -30.41 -54.65
CA ILE A 5 -13.09 -29.41 -53.71
C ILE A 5 -12.54 -29.76 -52.33
N PHE A 6 -11.68 -28.90 -51.78
CA PHE A 6 -11.19 -28.99 -50.41
C PHE A 6 -12.27 -28.47 -49.45
N LEU A 7 -12.83 -29.36 -48.63
CA LEU A 7 -13.71 -29.00 -47.53
C LEU A 7 -12.84 -28.62 -46.32
N SER A 8 -12.73 -27.33 -46.01
CA SER A 8 -12.04 -26.87 -44.79
C SER A 8 -13.02 -26.93 -43.61
N LEU A 9 -12.79 -27.88 -42.70
CA LEU A 9 -13.50 -27.96 -41.42
C LEU A 9 -12.95 -26.84 -40.51
N ILE A 10 -13.74 -25.78 -40.29
CA ILE A 10 -13.43 -24.77 -39.27
C ILE A 10 -13.82 -25.35 -37.92
N ALA A 11 -12.84 -25.87 -37.18
CA ALA A 11 -13.01 -26.22 -35.77
C ALA A 11 -13.13 -24.93 -34.95
N SER A 12 -14.36 -24.56 -34.59
CA SER A 12 -14.62 -23.45 -33.67
C SER A 12 -14.16 -23.86 -32.26
N GLY A 13 -12.98 -23.39 -31.87
CA GLY A 13 -12.46 -23.56 -30.52
C GLY A 13 -13.32 -22.81 -29.53
N ILE A 14 -14.09 -23.53 -28.73
CA ILE A 14 -14.78 -22.98 -27.55
C ILE A 14 -13.68 -22.56 -26.56
N SER A 15 -13.36 -21.27 -26.52
CA SER A 15 -12.55 -20.69 -25.46
C SER A 15 -13.36 -20.70 -24.17
N PHE A 16 -13.08 -21.66 -23.29
CA PHE A 16 -13.44 -21.52 -21.89
C PHE A 16 -12.64 -20.34 -21.33
N LYS A 17 -13.27 -19.17 -21.22
CA LYS A 17 -12.77 -18.13 -20.32
C LYS A 17 -12.80 -18.75 -18.92
N SER A 18 -11.63 -19.02 -18.36
CA SER A 18 -11.50 -19.22 -16.93
C SER A 18 -12.08 -17.97 -16.26
N MET A 19 -13.28 -18.08 -15.71
CA MET A 19 -13.77 -17.12 -14.74
C MET A 19 -12.93 -17.36 -13.49
N ALA A 20 -11.81 -16.65 -13.37
CA ALA A 20 -11.19 -16.46 -12.07
C ALA A 20 -12.28 -15.84 -11.20
N GLN A 21 -12.72 -16.59 -10.19
CA GLN A 21 -13.87 -16.22 -9.38
C GLN A 21 -13.58 -14.91 -8.64
N ASP A 22 -14.36 -13.86 -8.93
CA ASP A 22 -14.59 -12.71 -8.03
C ASP A 22 -15.45 -13.16 -6.83
N SER A 23 -15.16 -14.33 -6.26
CA SER A 23 -15.80 -14.81 -5.04
C SER A 23 -14.98 -14.35 -3.85
N ASP A 24 -15.66 -13.83 -2.83
CA ASP A 24 -15.03 -13.50 -1.55
C ASP A 24 -14.24 -14.73 -1.03
N ILE A 25 -12.98 -14.52 -0.64
CA ILE A 25 -12.05 -15.57 -0.17
C ILE A 25 -12.67 -16.32 1.03
N PHE A 26 -13.47 -15.62 1.82
CA PHE A 26 -14.25 -16.17 2.92
C PHE A 26 -15.70 -15.70 2.80
N PRO A 27 -16.69 -16.51 3.20
CA PRO A 27 -18.07 -16.07 3.20
C PRO A 27 -18.25 -14.87 4.14
N ARG A 28 -19.15 -13.94 3.78
CA ARG A 28 -19.40 -12.71 4.56
C ARG A 28 -19.89 -12.98 5.99
N GLY A 29 -20.48 -14.15 6.22
CA GLY A 29 -21.03 -14.54 7.52
C GLY A 29 -22.40 -13.91 7.78
N GLU A 30 -22.76 -13.81 9.06
CA GLU A 30 -24.05 -13.28 9.47
C GLU A 30 -24.02 -11.75 9.57
N LYS A 31 -25.16 -11.13 9.26
CA LYS A 31 -25.31 -9.69 9.43
C LYS A 31 -25.34 -9.38 10.93
N ALA A 32 -24.38 -8.60 11.39
CA ALA A 32 -24.23 -8.25 12.80
C ALA A 32 -25.41 -7.39 13.27
N ALA A 33 -25.95 -7.69 14.45
CA ALA A 33 -26.94 -6.84 15.10
C ALA A 33 -26.36 -5.42 15.29
N ASN A 34 -27.18 -4.41 15.05
CA ASN A 34 -26.76 -3.00 15.03
C ASN A 34 -26.62 -2.42 16.45
N VAL A 35 -25.71 -3.00 17.24
CA VAL A 35 -25.45 -2.63 18.64
C VAL A 35 -24.19 -1.79 18.83
N HIS A 36 -23.16 -2.02 18.01
CA HIS A 36 -21.84 -1.37 18.12
C HIS A 36 -21.33 -0.83 16.78
N HIS A 37 -22.24 -0.50 15.88
CA HIS A 37 -21.91 0.00 14.55
C HIS A 37 -23.01 0.90 14.01
N VAL A 38 -22.79 1.42 12.80
CA VAL A 38 -23.77 2.08 11.95
C VAL A 38 -23.71 1.39 10.59
N GLY A 39 -24.87 1.29 9.92
CA GLY A 39 -24.97 0.67 8.61
C GLY A 39 -25.02 -0.85 8.66
N ASN A 40 -24.71 -1.49 7.53
CA ASN A 40 -24.68 -2.94 7.43
C ASN A 40 -23.26 -3.44 7.61
N VAL A 41 -23.08 -4.31 8.62
CA VAL A 41 -21.82 -4.98 8.91
C VAL A 41 -22.08 -6.48 8.98
N TRP A 42 -21.22 -7.27 8.38
CA TRP A 42 -21.21 -8.73 8.52
C TRP A 42 -19.91 -9.15 9.17
N LEU A 43 -20.01 -10.08 10.11
CA LEU A 43 -18.86 -10.64 10.82
C LEU A 43 -18.90 -12.16 10.69
N ASN A 44 -17.80 -12.73 10.22
CA ASN A 44 -17.58 -14.15 10.16
C ASN A 44 -16.36 -14.52 11.00
N GLU A 45 -16.57 -15.18 12.14
CA GLU A 45 -15.45 -15.69 12.94
C GLU A 45 -14.84 -16.90 12.24
N LEU A 46 -13.60 -16.74 11.77
CA LEU A 46 -12.87 -17.80 11.06
C LEU A 46 -12.19 -18.77 12.02
N SER A 47 -11.64 -18.23 13.11
CA SER A 47 -10.92 -19.00 14.12
C SER A 47 -11.12 -18.34 15.48
N PRO A 48 -11.92 -18.94 16.38
CA PRO A 48 -12.06 -18.45 17.74
C PRO A 48 -10.80 -18.76 18.56
N ALA A 49 -10.48 -17.87 19.50
CA ALA A 49 -9.37 -18.07 20.42
C ALA A 49 -9.62 -19.27 21.34
N ASN A 50 -8.55 -20.00 21.68
CA ASN A 50 -8.57 -21.10 22.64
C ASN A 50 -7.29 -21.09 23.50
N LYS A 51 -7.09 -22.15 24.31
CA LYS A 51 -5.95 -22.25 25.24
C LYS A 51 -4.59 -22.35 24.57
N VAL A 52 -4.52 -22.75 23.29
CA VAL A 52 -3.28 -22.89 22.51
C VAL A 52 -3.10 -21.69 21.59
N PHE A 53 -4.15 -21.36 20.82
CA PHE A 53 -4.19 -20.20 19.93
C PHE A 53 -5.00 -19.10 20.61
N THR A 54 -4.30 -18.27 21.37
CA THR A 54 -4.89 -17.28 22.27
C THR A 54 -5.34 -15.99 21.57
N TYR A 55 -5.42 -16.01 20.25
CA TYR A 55 -5.90 -14.96 19.38
C TYR A 55 -7.09 -15.46 18.56
N SER A 56 -8.03 -14.58 18.25
CA SER A 56 -9.11 -14.86 17.32
C SER A 56 -8.84 -14.21 15.97
N THR A 57 -9.39 -14.80 14.92
CA THR A 57 -9.38 -14.26 13.56
C THR A 57 -10.79 -14.25 12.99
N ALA A 58 -11.20 -13.12 12.45
CA ALA A 58 -12.51 -12.93 11.83
C ALA A 58 -12.39 -12.14 10.53
N VAL A 59 -13.36 -12.31 9.63
CA VAL A 59 -13.55 -11.44 8.47
C VAL A 59 -14.72 -10.52 8.77
N ALA A 60 -14.52 -9.22 8.55
CA ALA A 60 -15.58 -8.24 8.66
C ALA A 60 -15.78 -7.56 7.30
N THR A 61 -17.04 -7.44 6.89
CA THR A 61 -17.46 -6.78 5.64
C THR A 61 -18.41 -5.64 5.99
N PHE A 62 -18.19 -4.48 5.39
CA PHE A 62 -18.95 -3.26 5.63
C PHE A 62 -19.51 -2.76 4.30
N ASP A 63 -20.81 -2.46 4.27
CA ASP A 63 -21.37 -1.66 3.18
C ASP A 63 -20.83 -0.23 3.25
N ALA A 64 -20.89 0.49 2.13
CA ALA A 64 -20.59 1.91 2.08
C ALA A 64 -21.35 2.68 3.17
N GLY A 65 -20.67 3.59 3.87
CA GLY A 65 -21.23 4.34 5.01
C GLY A 65 -21.19 3.61 6.36
N ALA A 66 -20.96 2.28 6.37
CA ALA A 66 -20.99 1.50 7.59
C ALA A 66 -19.69 1.64 8.40
N ARG A 67 -19.77 1.76 9.71
CA ARG A 67 -18.60 1.87 10.60
C ARG A 67 -18.87 1.36 12.00
N LEU A 68 -17.83 0.93 12.69
CA LEU A 68 -17.91 0.57 14.10
C LEU A 68 -17.96 1.80 14.99
N ASP A 69 -18.43 1.59 16.22
CA ASP A 69 -18.32 2.56 17.31
C ASP A 69 -16.86 2.74 17.72
N TRP A 70 -16.55 3.83 18.43
CA TRP A 70 -15.25 3.95 19.06
C TRP A 70 -15.04 2.76 19.99
N HIS A 71 -13.85 2.17 19.96
CA HIS A 71 -13.51 1.05 20.82
C HIS A 71 -11.99 0.93 21.00
N SER A 72 -11.56 0.07 21.92
CA SER A 72 -10.17 -0.33 22.06
C SER A 72 -10.05 -1.83 22.32
N HIS A 73 -8.88 -2.38 22.00
CA HIS A 73 -8.53 -3.77 22.27
C HIS A 73 -7.39 -3.79 23.29
N PRO A 74 -7.58 -4.35 24.50
CA PRO A 74 -6.51 -4.47 25.48
C PRO A 74 -5.26 -5.20 24.97
N GLY A 75 -5.45 -6.19 24.07
CA GLY A 75 -4.36 -6.93 23.41
C GLY A 75 -3.89 -6.33 22.09
N GLY A 76 -4.49 -5.23 21.63
CA GLY A 76 -4.34 -4.71 20.27
C GLY A 76 -5.13 -5.51 19.23
N GLN A 77 -5.03 -5.09 17.97
CA GLN A 77 -5.66 -5.76 16.83
C GLN A 77 -4.86 -5.48 15.55
N ILE A 78 -4.83 -6.45 14.64
CA ILE A 78 -4.28 -6.28 13.29
C ILE A 78 -5.41 -6.40 12.29
N LEU A 79 -5.49 -5.46 11.34
CA LEU A 79 -6.42 -5.48 10.21
C LEU A 79 -5.62 -5.70 8.92
N LEU A 80 -6.03 -6.69 8.13
CA LEU A 80 -5.50 -6.96 6.78
C LEU A 80 -6.62 -6.63 5.79
N ILE A 81 -6.50 -5.52 5.07
CA ILE A 81 -7.56 -5.08 4.17
C ILE A 81 -7.54 -5.94 2.90
N THR A 82 -8.63 -6.64 2.62
CA THR A 82 -8.72 -7.60 1.51
C THR A 82 -9.49 -7.05 0.32
N GLN A 83 -10.41 -6.11 0.53
CA GLN A 83 -11.21 -5.48 -0.53
C GLN A 83 -11.67 -4.07 -0.15
N GLY A 84 -11.97 -3.26 -1.17
CA GLY A 84 -12.63 -1.97 -1.00
C GLY A 84 -11.74 -0.85 -0.45
N ILE A 85 -12.41 0.22 0.00
CA ILE A 85 -11.80 1.42 0.57
C ILE A 85 -12.52 1.74 1.88
N GLY A 86 -11.75 1.89 2.95
CA GLY A 86 -12.27 2.18 4.29
C GLY A 86 -11.62 3.39 4.93
N TYR A 87 -12.07 3.66 6.14
CA TYR A 87 -11.46 4.59 7.08
C TYR A 87 -10.94 3.85 8.31
N TYR A 88 -9.85 4.37 8.86
CA TYR A 88 -9.33 4.04 10.19
C TYR A 88 -8.97 5.34 10.91
N GLN A 89 -9.31 5.46 12.19
CA GLN A 89 -8.95 6.65 12.96
C GLN A 89 -8.73 6.30 14.43
N GLU A 90 -7.59 6.73 14.97
CA GLU A 90 -7.34 6.75 16.42
C GLU A 90 -7.87 8.06 17.04
N ARG A 91 -8.27 8.02 18.31
CA ARG A 91 -8.86 9.21 18.95
C ARG A 91 -7.87 10.36 18.97
N GLY A 92 -8.32 11.52 18.49
CA GLY A 92 -7.50 12.74 18.42
C GLY A 92 -6.51 12.76 17.26
N GLN A 93 -6.43 11.70 16.45
CA GLN A 93 -5.58 11.63 15.27
C GLN A 93 -6.36 11.86 13.97
N ALA A 94 -5.62 12.09 12.89
CA ALA A 94 -6.15 12.14 11.55
C ALA A 94 -6.92 10.87 11.19
N LYS A 95 -8.05 11.01 10.50
CA LYS A 95 -8.69 9.87 9.83
C LYS A 95 -7.85 9.46 8.62
N GLN A 96 -7.54 8.18 8.54
CA GLN A 96 -6.74 7.56 7.48
C GLN A 96 -7.66 6.84 6.49
N ILE A 97 -7.32 6.89 5.20
CA ILE A 97 -7.93 6.04 4.18
C ILE A 97 -7.15 4.73 4.12
N VAL A 98 -7.86 3.60 4.10
CA VAL A 98 -7.27 2.27 3.98
C VAL A 98 -7.82 1.55 2.75
N ARG A 99 -7.00 0.74 2.09
CA ARG A 99 -7.31 0.06 0.81
C ARG A 99 -6.84 -1.37 0.81
N LYS A 100 -7.36 -2.17 -0.13
CA LYS A 100 -6.90 -3.54 -0.37
C LYS A 100 -5.37 -3.63 -0.41
N GLY A 101 -4.82 -4.49 0.44
CA GLY A 101 -3.38 -4.71 0.61
C GLY A 101 -2.78 -4.02 1.83
N ASP A 102 -3.47 -3.04 2.43
CA ASP A 102 -2.98 -2.33 3.60
C ASP A 102 -3.07 -3.20 4.86
N VAL A 103 -2.15 -2.94 5.79
CA VAL A 103 -2.07 -3.59 7.10
C VAL A 103 -2.10 -2.53 8.19
N ILE A 104 -3.10 -2.58 9.07
CA ILE A 104 -3.26 -1.64 10.18
C ILE A 104 -2.99 -2.36 11.49
N LYS A 105 -2.20 -1.73 12.37
CA LYS A 105 -1.92 -2.23 13.73
C LYS A 105 -2.56 -1.29 14.74
N CYS A 106 -3.71 -1.70 15.28
CA CYS A 106 -4.34 -1.02 16.40
C CYS A 106 -3.57 -1.36 17.68
N GLN A 107 -2.85 -0.39 18.24
CA GLN A 107 -2.02 -0.62 19.42
C GLN A 107 -2.87 -0.98 20.65
N PRO A 108 -2.34 -1.78 21.59
CA PRO A 108 -3.02 -2.12 22.84
C PRO A 108 -3.59 -0.90 23.56
N GLY A 109 -4.88 -0.94 23.88
CA GLY A 109 -5.59 0.11 24.64
C GLY A 109 -5.84 1.42 23.89
N VAL A 110 -5.35 1.58 22.66
CA VAL A 110 -5.60 2.79 21.87
C VAL A 110 -7.03 2.79 21.34
N GLU A 111 -7.77 3.86 21.62
CA GLU A 111 -9.13 4.04 21.14
C GLU A 111 -9.15 4.38 19.65
N HIS A 112 -9.93 3.64 18.88
CA HIS A 112 -10.04 3.80 17.44
C HIS A 112 -11.44 3.44 16.94
N TRP A 113 -11.70 3.78 15.68
CA TRP A 113 -12.79 3.20 14.90
C TRP A 113 -12.30 2.89 13.49
N HIS A 114 -13.03 2.02 12.81
CA HIS A 114 -12.84 1.72 11.40
C HIS A 114 -14.16 1.35 10.74
N GLY A 115 -14.22 1.54 9.43
CA GLY A 115 -15.41 1.30 8.64
C GLY A 115 -15.18 1.57 7.16
N ALA A 116 -16.25 1.49 6.39
CA ALA A 116 -16.29 1.83 4.98
C ALA A 116 -16.26 3.36 4.75
N THR A 117 -15.83 3.75 3.56
CA THR A 117 -16.05 5.11 3.04
C THR A 117 -17.51 5.33 2.64
N PRO A 118 -17.97 6.58 2.40
CA PRO A 118 -19.33 6.82 1.94
C PRO A 118 -19.64 6.22 0.57
N GLU A 119 -18.63 6.07 -0.30
CA GLU A 119 -18.77 5.61 -1.68
C GLU A 119 -18.37 4.14 -1.90
N SER A 120 -17.61 3.53 -0.98
CA SER A 120 -17.08 2.17 -1.13
C SER A 120 -17.18 1.41 0.18
N GLY A 121 -17.67 0.17 0.10
CA GLY A 121 -17.56 -0.81 1.18
C GLY A 121 -16.11 -1.20 1.44
N VAL A 122 -15.86 -1.90 2.56
CA VAL A 122 -14.54 -2.43 2.90
C VAL A 122 -14.66 -3.83 3.50
N THR A 123 -13.72 -4.70 3.16
CA THR A 123 -13.58 -6.03 3.75
C THR A 123 -12.17 -6.18 4.29
N TYR A 124 -12.05 -6.72 5.51
CA TYR A 124 -10.76 -7.01 6.11
C TYR A 124 -10.79 -8.26 6.97
N VAL A 125 -9.62 -8.88 7.13
CA VAL A 125 -9.36 -9.90 8.16
C VAL A 125 -8.85 -9.19 9.40
N ALA A 126 -9.48 -9.42 10.54
CA ALA A 126 -9.05 -8.92 11.84
C ALA A 126 -8.49 -10.05 12.68
N THR A 127 -7.29 -9.86 13.24
CA THR A 127 -6.69 -10.78 14.21
C THR A 127 -6.48 -10.05 15.54
N SER A 128 -7.01 -10.61 16.62
CA SER A 128 -7.05 -9.94 17.94
C SER A 128 -6.55 -10.89 19.04
N PRO A 129 -5.49 -10.54 19.80
CA PRO A 129 -5.05 -11.32 20.95
C PRO A 129 -6.09 -11.28 22.08
N ALA A 130 -6.89 -12.35 22.22
CA ALA A 130 -8.00 -12.41 23.17
C ALA A 130 -7.54 -12.64 24.62
N GLN A 131 -6.34 -13.18 24.84
CA GLN A 131 -5.79 -13.44 26.19
C GLN A 131 -5.64 -12.18 27.06
N ASN A 132 -5.52 -11.01 26.45
CA ASN A 132 -5.29 -9.75 27.16
C ASN A 132 -6.58 -9.00 27.50
N GLY A 133 -7.75 -9.52 27.10
CA GLY A 133 -9.06 -8.93 27.36
C GLY A 133 -9.94 -8.85 26.12
N LYS A 134 -11.23 -8.58 26.34
CA LYS A 134 -12.21 -8.38 25.26
C LYS A 134 -12.21 -6.92 24.78
N THR A 135 -12.77 -6.69 23.59
CA THR A 135 -13.04 -5.35 23.05
C THR A 135 -13.77 -4.49 24.08
N VAL A 136 -13.27 -3.28 24.29
CA VAL A 136 -13.92 -2.25 25.12
C VAL A 136 -14.64 -1.30 24.18
N TRP A 137 -15.96 -1.42 24.11
CA TRP A 137 -16.81 -0.54 23.30
C TRP A 137 -17.07 0.79 24.01
N LEU A 138 -17.05 1.87 23.23
CA LEU A 138 -17.22 3.24 23.70
C LEU A 138 -18.36 3.91 22.94
N LYS A 139 -18.37 5.24 22.93
CA LYS A 139 -19.41 6.02 22.27
C LYS A 139 -19.45 5.76 20.76
N ARG A 140 -20.66 5.85 20.21
CA ARG A 140 -20.94 5.91 18.77
C ARG A 140 -20.06 6.93 18.06
N VAL A 141 -19.56 6.57 16.88
CA VAL A 141 -18.97 7.56 15.94
C VAL A 141 -20.11 8.37 15.34
N THR A 142 -20.14 9.66 15.65
CA THR A 142 -21.15 10.60 15.15
C THR A 142 -21.05 10.79 13.64
N ASP A 143 -22.13 11.22 12.99
CA ASP A 143 -22.10 11.54 11.55
C ASP A 143 -21.13 12.69 11.27
N GLU A 144 -20.95 13.61 12.22
CA GLU A 144 -19.93 14.65 12.15
C GLU A 144 -18.53 14.06 12.25
N GLU A 145 -18.20 13.20 13.22
CA GLU A 145 -16.87 12.54 13.29
C GLU A 145 -16.60 11.70 12.01
N TYR A 146 -17.63 11.03 11.48
CA TYR A 146 -17.54 10.23 10.27
C TYR A 146 -17.37 11.08 8.99
N GLY A 147 -18.17 12.13 8.85
CA GLY A 147 -18.25 12.99 7.66
C GLY A 147 -17.27 14.15 7.66
N SER A 148 -16.76 14.57 8.83
CA SER A 148 -15.69 15.55 8.92
C SER A 148 -14.48 14.97 8.21
N GLY A 149 -14.22 15.47 7.01
CA GLY A 149 -12.93 15.40 6.34
C GLY A 149 -11.93 16.26 7.09
N THR A 150 -11.80 16.06 8.40
CA THR A 150 -10.57 16.40 9.08
C THR A 150 -9.55 15.35 8.63
N SER A 151 -9.04 15.57 7.42
CA SER A 151 -7.59 15.64 7.22
C SER A 151 -7.00 16.67 8.18
N THR A 152 -7.23 16.51 9.49
CA THR A 152 -6.35 17.06 10.50
C THR A 152 -5.18 16.14 10.42
N THR A 153 -4.31 16.39 9.45
CA THR A 153 -2.89 16.10 9.56
C THR A 153 -2.54 16.30 11.01
N SER A 154 -2.29 15.19 11.72
CA SER A 154 -2.06 15.21 13.15
C SER A 154 -1.05 16.31 13.44
N SER A 155 -1.45 17.28 14.25
CA SER A 155 -0.58 18.32 14.74
C SER A 155 0.37 17.71 15.77
N SER A 156 1.35 16.92 15.29
CA SER A 156 2.63 16.77 15.95
C SER A 156 3.69 17.45 15.07
N SER A 157 3.79 18.75 15.31
CA SER A 157 4.77 19.70 14.77
C SER A 157 4.64 20.02 13.27
N ALA A 158 4.55 21.31 12.94
CA ALA A 158 4.65 21.81 11.56
C ALA A 158 5.95 21.39 10.83
N ILE A 159 6.89 20.76 11.54
CA ILE A 159 8.12 20.20 10.96
C ILE A 159 7.86 18.83 10.34
N GLY A 160 6.99 17.99 10.94
CA GLY A 160 6.54 16.69 10.43
C GLY A 160 5.43 16.76 9.38
N THR A 161 5.31 17.89 8.69
CA THR A 161 4.60 17.99 7.40
C THR A 161 5.52 18.56 6.33
N THR A 162 6.41 19.45 6.76
CA THR A 162 7.45 20.02 5.91
C THR A 162 8.48 18.98 5.48
N LEU A 163 8.90 18.08 6.37
CA LEU A 163 9.87 17.02 6.05
C LEU A 163 9.30 16.00 5.05
N GLU A 164 8.05 15.62 5.23
CA GLU A 164 7.29 14.72 4.38
C GLU A 164 7.17 15.32 2.97
N GLN A 165 6.80 16.60 2.89
CA GLN A 165 6.74 17.35 1.63
C GLN A 165 8.13 17.47 0.97
N GLU A 166 9.17 17.73 1.74
CA GLU A 166 10.57 17.79 1.28
C GLU A 166 10.99 16.46 0.64
N VAL A 167 10.74 15.34 1.32
CA VAL A 167 11.12 14.00 0.83
C VAL A 167 10.26 13.56 -0.37
N LEU A 168 8.97 13.90 -0.39
CA LEU A 168 8.10 13.63 -1.55
C LEU A 168 8.53 14.45 -2.78
N ALA A 169 8.91 15.71 -2.59
CA ALA A 169 9.48 16.53 -3.67
C ALA A 169 10.80 15.92 -4.18
N LEU A 170 11.66 15.46 -3.27
CA LEU A 170 12.92 14.81 -3.61
C LEU A 170 12.71 13.50 -4.38
N SER A 171 11.74 12.67 -3.98
CA SER A 171 11.33 11.46 -4.70
C SER A 171 10.88 11.78 -6.13
N LYS A 172 10.07 12.82 -6.30
CA LYS A 172 9.60 13.31 -7.61
C LYS A 172 10.78 13.77 -8.48
N ASP A 173 11.65 14.62 -7.94
CA ASP A 173 12.82 15.12 -8.65
C ASP A 173 13.76 13.98 -9.04
N LYS A 174 13.96 13.01 -8.14
CA LYS A 174 14.73 11.80 -8.44
C LYS A 174 14.14 11.03 -9.60
N TRP A 175 12.81 10.86 -9.71
CA TRP A 175 12.23 10.19 -10.89
C TRP A 175 12.55 10.94 -12.20
N THR A 176 12.54 12.28 -12.17
CA THR A 176 12.98 13.11 -13.30
C THR A 176 14.46 12.90 -13.60
N TRP A 177 15.34 12.92 -12.59
CA TRP A 177 16.78 12.70 -12.78
C TRP A 177 17.09 11.30 -13.30
N MET A 178 16.36 10.28 -12.87
CA MET A 178 16.46 8.90 -13.40
C MET A 178 16.06 8.83 -14.87
N ALA A 179 15.02 9.57 -15.27
CA ALA A 179 14.58 9.66 -16.66
C ALA A 179 15.56 10.43 -17.55
N ASP A 180 16.13 11.52 -17.03
CA ASP A 180 17.09 12.36 -17.75
C ASP A 180 18.53 11.79 -17.72
N LYS A 181 18.75 10.67 -17.02
CA LYS A 181 20.07 10.11 -16.71
C LYS A 181 21.01 11.14 -16.08
N ASN A 182 20.47 12.01 -15.22
CA ASN A 182 21.24 13.04 -14.53
C ASN A 182 22.02 12.45 -13.34
N VAL A 183 23.08 11.75 -13.69
CA VAL A 183 23.96 11.03 -12.76
C VAL A 183 24.67 11.93 -11.77
N ASP A 184 24.86 13.22 -12.06
CA ASP A 184 25.49 14.15 -11.12
C ASP A 184 24.56 14.44 -9.95
N LYS A 185 23.28 14.69 -10.23
CA LYS A 185 22.25 14.87 -9.19
C LYS A 185 21.98 13.58 -8.42
N LEU A 186 21.93 12.44 -9.12
CA LEU A 186 21.75 11.14 -8.49
C LEU A 186 22.94 10.76 -7.60
N ASN A 187 24.17 11.04 -8.03
CA ASN A 187 25.37 10.80 -7.23
C ASN A 187 25.38 11.64 -5.95
N ASP A 188 24.90 12.87 -6.02
CA ASP A 188 24.75 13.75 -4.87
C ASP A 188 23.59 13.33 -3.93
N LEU A 189 22.54 12.70 -4.45
CA LEU A 189 21.45 12.16 -3.64
C LEU A 189 21.81 10.82 -2.99
N PHE A 190 22.47 9.91 -3.70
CA PHE A 190 22.70 8.55 -3.24
C PHE A 190 23.77 8.52 -2.14
N ASP A 191 23.46 7.85 -1.04
CA ASP A 191 24.43 7.57 0.01
C ASP A 191 25.53 6.63 -0.52
N ASP A 192 26.77 6.76 -0.04
CA ASP A 192 27.87 5.92 -0.50
C ASP A 192 27.67 4.43 -0.14
N GLN A 193 26.90 4.14 0.90
CA GLN A 193 26.49 2.79 1.30
C GLN A 193 25.12 2.37 0.73
N SER A 194 24.56 3.13 -0.20
CA SER A 194 23.22 2.84 -0.73
C SER A 194 23.16 1.53 -1.50
N VAL A 195 22.01 0.85 -1.39
CA VAL A 195 21.72 -0.43 -2.04
C VAL A 195 20.46 -0.34 -2.89
N PHE A 196 20.58 -0.73 -4.16
CA PHE A 196 19.51 -0.73 -5.15
C PHE A 196 19.09 -2.17 -5.43
N VAL A 197 17.80 -2.47 -5.27
CA VAL A 197 17.24 -3.81 -5.44
C VAL A 197 16.29 -3.82 -6.62
N HIS A 198 16.65 -4.61 -7.63
CA HIS A 198 15.92 -4.78 -8.87
C HIS A 198 15.38 -6.21 -8.97
N MET A 199 14.50 -6.48 -9.93
CA MET A 199 13.89 -7.81 -10.07
C MET A 199 14.90 -8.94 -10.34
N GLY A 200 16.09 -8.62 -10.87
CA GLY A 200 17.12 -9.59 -11.25
C GLY A 200 18.38 -9.58 -10.38
N GLY A 201 18.44 -8.75 -9.34
CA GLY A 201 19.62 -8.62 -8.49
C GLY A 201 19.68 -7.30 -7.72
N SER A 202 20.76 -7.12 -6.96
CA SER A 202 21.03 -5.89 -6.23
C SER A 202 22.47 -5.43 -6.40
N TRP A 203 22.70 -4.14 -6.25
CA TRP A 203 24.04 -3.55 -6.34
C TRP A 203 24.12 -2.21 -5.61
N GLY A 204 25.34 -1.71 -5.43
CA GLY A 204 25.61 -0.44 -4.74
C GLY A 204 25.65 0.78 -5.66
N LYS A 205 25.79 1.97 -5.06
CA LYS A 205 25.81 3.29 -5.74
C LYS A 205 26.60 3.34 -7.05
N ALA A 206 27.87 2.92 -7.02
CA ALA A 206 28.75 3.06 -8.20
C ALA A 206 28.22 2.31 -9.42
N GLN A 207 27.71 1.09 -9.22
CA GLN A 207 27.12 0.30 -10.29
C GLN A 207 25.78 0.86 -10.74
N GLU A 208 24.92 1.33 -9.83
CA GLU A 208 23.63 1.93 -10.19
C GLU A 208 23.84 3.16 -11.10
N LEU A 209 24.75 4.06 -10.70
CA LEU A 209 25.06 5.25 -11.48
C LEU A 209 25.62 4.90 -12.86
N GLU A 210 26.45 3.86 -12.98
CA GLU A 210 26.98 3.43 -14.27
C GLU A 210 25.90 2.78 -15.15
N VAL A 211 25.00 1.98 -14.58
CA VAL A 211 23.85 1.41 -15.29
C VAL A 211 22.96 2.51 -15.86
N ILE A 212 22.71 3.57 -15.10
CA ILE A 212 21.92 4.73 -15.54
C ILE A 212 22.69 5.53 -16.60
N ARG A 213 23.98 5.80 -16.38
CA ARG A 213 24.86 6.56 -17.30
C ARG A 213 24.91 5.90 -18.67
N SER A 214 25.23 4.61 -18.70
CA SER A 214 25.32 3.81 -19.92
C SER A 214 23.95 3.58 -20.57
N GLY A 215 22.87 3.68 -19.80
CA GLY A 215 21.53 3.33 -20.25
C GLY A 215 21.26 1.83 -20.30
N GLY A 216 22.05 1.00 -19.61
CA GLY A 216 21.77 -0.42 -19.46
C GLY A 216 20.37 -0.68 -18.89
N ILE A 217 19.95 0.17 -17.95
CA ILE A 217 18.55 0.37 -17.56
C ILE A 217 18.25 1.86 -17.68
N HIS A 218 17.23 2.22 -18.46
CA HIS A 218 16.78 3.60 -18.60
C HIS A 218 15.34 3.76 -18.14
N TYR A 219 15.14 4.44 -17.01
CA TYR A 219 13.84 4.72 -16.39
C TYR A 219 13.12 5.87 -17.09
N LYS A 220 12.65 5.67 -18.32
CA LYS A 220 12.09 6.74 -19.17
C LYS A 220 10.99 7.58 -18.52
N ARG A 221 10.07 6.93 -17.79
CA ARG A 221 8.94 7.63 -17.14
C ARG A 221 8.34 6.80 -16.02
N ALA A 222 8.20 7.40 -14.84
CA ALA A 222 7.41 6.84 -13.74
C ALA A 222 6.10 7.61 -13.61
N ASP A 223 4.98 6.95 -13.93
CA ASP A 223 3.65 7.46 -13.65
C ASP A 223 3.28 7.09 -12.21
N VAL A 224 3.36 8.05 -11.28
CA VAL A 224 3.09 7.85 -9.85
C VAL A 224 1.58 7.97 -9.58
N HIS A 225 0.96 6.88 -9.17
CA HIS A 225 -0.49 6.82 -8.86
C HIS A 225 -0.77 7.17 -7.41
N GLU A 226 0.15 6.80 -6.52
CA GLU A 226 0.07 7.01 -5.09
C GLU A 226 1.48 7.11 -4.52
N ALA A 227 1.68 8.03 -3.58
CA ALA A 227 2.91 8.18 -2.83
C ALA A 227 2.56 8.45 -1.36
N SER A 228 3.19 7.71 -0.45
CA SER A 228 3.11 7.95 0.99
C SER A 228 4.52 8.00 1.58
N VAL A 229 4.65 8.70 2.70
CA VAL A 229 5.92 8.84 3.41
C VAL A 229 5.69 8.62 4.90
N GLN A 230 6.62 7.91 5.52
CA GLN A 230 6.67 7.73 6.96
C GLN A 230 8.04 8.17 7.48
N ILE A 231 8.05 9.13 8.40
CA ILE A 231 9.27 9.60 9.07
C ILE A 231 9.44 8.84 10.38
N ILE A 232 10.64 8.28 10.60
CA ILE A 232 11.05 7.58 11.82
C ILE A 232 12.43 8.11 12.23
N GLY A 233 12.47 8.99 13.22
CA GLY A 233 13.70 9.66 13.61
C GLY A 233 14.30 10.49 12.46
N ASN A 234 15.51 10.14 12.03
CA ASN A 234 16.19 10.75 10.88
C ASN A 234 15.97 9.99 9.56
N THR A 235 15.09 9.00 9.54
CA THR A 235 14.83 8.15 8.38
C THR A 235 13.46 8.47 7.79
N ALA A 236 13.36 8.53 6.46
CA ALA A 236 12.11 8.61 5.73
C ALA A 236 11.95 7.37 4.85
N ILE A 237 10.78 6.74 4.93
CA ILE A 237 10.40 5.62 4.06
C ILE A 237 9.31 6.12 3.14
N VAL A 238 9.56 6.12 1.83
CA VAL A 238 8.59 6.49 0.80
C VAL A 238 8.11 5.22 0.11
N LEU A 239 6.79 5.08 0.01
CA LEU A 239 6.16 4.02 -0.78
C LEU A 239 5.46 4.66 -1.97
N ASN A 240 5.89 4.30 -3.18
CA ASN A 240 5.24 4.72 -4.40
C ASN A 240 4.54 3.53 -5.07
N ARG A 241 3.29 3.71 -5.50
CA ARG A 241 2.64 2.85 -6.49
C ARG A 241 2.81 3.51 -7.84
N ILE A 242 3.55 2.88 -8.74
CA ILE A 242 3.88 3.47 -10.04
C ILE A 242 3.60 2.52 -11.20
N THR A 243 3.38 3.09 -12.39
CA THR A 243 3.64 2.42 -13.66
C THR A 243 4.94 2.95 -14.22
N LEU A 244 5.93 2.07 -14.40
CA LEU A 244 7.24 2.45 -14.89
C LEU A 244 7.42 2.02 -16.34
N LEU A 245 7.65 2.99 -17.22
CA LEU A 245 8.18 2.79 -18.56
C LEU A 245 9.71 2.82 -18.49
N ALA A 246 10.37 1.73 -18.91
CA ALA A 246 11.82 1.64 -18.93
C ALA A 246 12.34 0.93 -20.18
N VAL A 247 13.61 1.16 -20.52
CA VAL A 247 14.36 0.36 -21.50
C VAL A 247 15.34 -0.53 -20.75
N VAL A 248 15.26 -1.85 -20.97
CA VAL A 248 16.14 -2.84 -20.35
C VAL A 248 16.69 -3.75 -21.44
N GLY A 249 18.01 -3.79 -21.58
CA GLY A 249 18.66 -4.58 -22.65
C GLY A 249 18.18 -4.21 -24.06
N GLY A 250 17.91 -2.91 -24.28
CA GLY A 250 17.41 -2.38 -25.55
C GLY A 250 15.90 -2.52 -25.79
N ASN A 251 15.17 -3.21 -24.90
CA ASN A 251 13.73 -3.40 -25.05
C ASN A 251 12.94 -2.45 -24.15
N GLU A 252 11.95 -1.77 -24.71
CA GLU A 252 11.01 -0.97 -23.94
C GLU A 252 9.99 -1.87 -23.23
N VAL A 253 9.85 -1.68 -21.92
CA VAL A 253 8.95 -2.43 -21.05
C VAL A 253 8.16 -1.48 -20.17
N THR A 254 6.88 -1.78 -19.95
CA THR A 254 6.02 -1.04 -19.02
C THR A 254 5.51 -1.99 -17.95
N ASN A 255 5.82 -1.74 -16.69
CA ASN A 255 5.42 -2.61 -15.59
C ASN A 255 4.91 -1.81 -14.38
N PRO A 256 3.90 -2.32 -13.67
CA PRO A 256 3.45 -1.73 -12.42
C PRO A 256 4.32 -2.21 -11.24
N PHE A 257 4.68 -1.29 -10.36
CA PHE A 257 5.51 -1.54 -9.19
C PHE A 257 4.95 -0.90 -7.92
N ILE A 258 5.18 -1.56 -6.79
CA ILE A 258 5.42 -0.84 -5.54
C ILE A 258 6.91 -0.60 -5.43
N VAL A 259 7.28 0.65 -5.19
CA VAL A 259 8.67 1.08 -5.01
C VAL A 259 8.84 1.59 -3.60
N THR A 260 9.80 0.99 -2.88
CA THR A 260 10.22 1.45 -1.55
C THR A 260 11.49 2.26 -1.69
N GLU A 261 11.46 3.49 -1.19
CA GLU A 261 12.62 4.38 -1.13
C GLU A 261 12.92 4.67 0.34
N VAL A 262 14.18 4.52 0.74
CA VAL A 262 14.62 4.82 2.10
C VAL A 262 15.61 5.96 2.04
N TYR A 263 15.32 7.04 2.74
CA TYR A 263 16.18 8.19 2.88
C TYR A 263 16.63 8.35 4.33
N THR A 264 17.84 8.80 4.53
CA THR A 264 18.38 9.19 5.84
C THR A 264 18.82 10.65 5.76
N LYS A 265 18.53 11.41 6.81
CA LYS A 265 19.02 12.78 6.96
C LYS A 265 20.34 12.70 7.70
N GLU A 266 21.39 13.29 7.13
CA GLU A 266 22.70 13.35 7.79
C GLU A 266 22.55 13.96 9.20
N ASN A 267 23.14 13.32 10.21
CA ASN A 267 23.07 13.78 11.58
C ASN A 267 23.84 15.10 11.72
N LEU A 268 23.13 16.21 11.82
CA LEU A 268 23.73 17.47 12.23
C LEU A 268 24.03 17.44 13.75
N PRO A 269 25.08 18.14 14.21
CA PRO A 269 25.30 18.37 15.63
C PRO A 269 24.06 18.98 16.29
N ALA A 270 23.79 18.61 17.55
CA ALA A 270 22.63 19.07 18.30
C ALA A 270 22.54 20.62 18.28
N GLY A 271 21.44 21.14 17.75
CA GLY A 271 21.18 22.59 17.66
C GLY A 271 21.28 23.19 16.25
N GLN A 272 21.66 22.43 15.22
CA GLN A 272 21.57 22.90 13.83
C GLN A 272 20.36 22.28 13.12
N ALA A 273 19.52 23.13 12.52
CA ALA A 273 18.56 22.73 11.50
C ALA A 273 19.25 22.77 10.13
N GLY A 274 18.99 21.78 9.25
CA GLY A 274 19.45 21.83 7.85
C GLY A 274 20.23 20.63 7.29
N GLY A 275 20.01 19.40 7.77
CA GLY A 275 20.67 18.21 7.21
C GLY A 275 20.18 17.93 5.78
N LYS A 276 21.02 17.37 4.92
CA LYS A 276 20.62 16.95 3.57
C LYS A 276 20.10 15.51 3.62
N TRP A 277 19.01 15.24 2.90
CA TRP A 277 18.53 13.87 2.70
C TRP A 277 19.44 13.13 1.71
N LYS A 278 19.84 11.91 2.08
CA LYS A 278 20.53 10.95 1.23
C LYS A 278 19.66 9.71 1.05
N MET A 279 19.62 9.16 -0.15
CA MET A 279 18.93 7.90 -0.40
C MET A 279 19.83 6.73 0.00
N GLY A 280 19.39 5.92 0.95
CA GLY A 280 20.05 4.70 1.38
C GLY A 280 19.56 3.45 0.63
N SER A 281 18.32 3.43 0.15
CA SER A 281 17.84 2.29 -0.66
C SER A 281 16.71 2.65 -1.62
N LEU A 282 16.67 1.94 -2.75
CA LEU A 282 15.57 1.92 -3.70
C LEU A 282 15.29 0.46 -4.09
N SER A 283 14.06 0.01 -3.88
CA SER A 283 13.66 -1.38 -4.13
C SER A 283 12.38 -1.45 -4.96
N PHE A 284 12.39 -2.29 -6.00
CA PHE A 284 11.25 -2.50 -6.89
C PHE A 284 10.57 -3.83 -6.64
N THR A 285 9.29 -3.80 -6.29
CA THR A 285 8.43 -5.00 -6.20
C THR A 285 7.37 -4.94 -7.29
N ARG A 286 7.50 -5.82 -8.29
CA ARG A 286 6.51 -5.89 -9.39
C ARG A 286 5.17 -6.35 -8.83
N THR A 287 4.12 -5.60 -9.12
CA THR A 287 2.75 -6.01 -8.77
C THR A 287 2.09 -6.71 -9.94
N MET A 288 1.18 -7.65 -9.67
CA MET A 288 0.30 -8.17 -10.69
C MET A 288 -0.88 -7.20 -10.85
N GLY A 289 -0.81 -6.31 -11.85
CA GLY A 289 -1.97 -5.53 -12.30
C GLY A 289 -2.88 -6.37 -13.22
N PRO A 290 -4.12 -5.93 -13.51
CA PRO A 290 -4.95 -6.57 -14.53
C PRO A 290 -4.15 -6.69 -15.84
N GLY A 291 -4.08 -7.92 -16.35
CA GLY A 291 -2.98 -8.43 -17.16
C GLY A 291 -2.63 -7.60 -18.40
N ASN A 292 -1.32 -7.39 -18.58
CA ASN A 292 -0.72 -7.14 -19.87
C ASN A 292 0.04 -8.39 -20.36
N ASP A 293 -0.45 -9.58 -20.00
CA ASP A 293 -0.11 -10.82 -20.69
C ASP A 293 -0.85 -10.85 -22.02
N GLN A 294 -0.40 -10.04 -22.99
CA GLN A 294 -0.61 -10.42 -24.38
C GLN A 294 0.33 -11.58 -24.70
N PRO A 295 -0.15 -12.66 -25.34
CA PRO A 295 0.74 -13.67 -25.85
C PRO A 295 1.66 -13.00 -26.88
N ARG A 296 2.97 -13.07 -26.65
CA ARG A 296 3.94 -12.75 -27.70
C ARG A 296 3.61 -13.68 -28.86
N ARG A 297 3.24 -13.10 -30.00
CA ARG A 297 3.12 -13.81 -31.27
C ARG A 297 4.50 -14.27 -31.72
#